data_AF-A0A7J6U9G3-F1
#
_entry.id   AF-A0A7J6U9G3-F1
#
_cell.length_a   1.000
_cell.length_b   1.000
_cell.length_c   1.000
_cell.angle_alpha   90.00
_cell.angle_beta   90.00
_cell.angle_gamma   90.00
#
_symmetry.space_group_name_H-M   'P 1'
#
loop_
_entity.id
_entity.type
_entity.pdbx_description
1 polymer ?
#
loop_
_entity_poly.entity_id
_entity_poly.type
_entity_poly.pdbx_seq_one_letter_code
_entity_poly.pdbx_strand_id
1 'polypeptide(L)'
;LLLEAQSMAANREEGKTVIYNAAGHEWRPFGNPKTVRPFDSVILDGTAAETIASDVKEFLSTGSWYLDRGIPYRRGYLFYGPPGCGKTSYIMALAGHIQ
;
A
#
# COMPACT_ATOMS: atom_id res chain seq x y z
N LEU A 1 -28.07 -8.28 10.83
CA LEU A 1 -27.55 -9.57 10.33
C LEU A 1 -26.45 -9.40 9.26
N LEU A 2 -26.75 -9.06 7.99
CA LEU A 2 -25.70 -8.95 6.95
C LEU A 2 -24.70 -7.81 7.19
N LEU A 3 -25.17 -6.61 7.54
CA LEU A 3 -24.32 -5.46 7.86
C LEU A 3 -23.41 -5.71 9.07
N GLU A 4 -23.91 -6.42 10.09
CA GLU A 4 -23.14 -6.80 11.27
C GLU A 4 -22.07 -7.87 10.94
N ALA A 5 -22.39 -8.83 10.06
CA ALA A 5 -21.40 -9.78 9.57
C ALA A 5 -20.31 -9.08 8.73
N GLN A 6 -20.68 -8.07 7.93
CA GLN A 6 -19.75 -7.26 7.15
C GLN A 6 -18.83 -6.41 8.05
N SER A 7 -19.38 -5.77 9.08
CA SER A 7 -18.58 -4.98 10.02
C SER A 7 -17.65 -5.86 10.87
N MET A 8 -18.11 -7.03 11.33
CA MET A 8 -17.27 -7.99 12.05
C MET A 8 -16.14 -8.54 11.17
N ALA A 9 -16.37 -8.73 9.87
CA ALA A 9 -15.33 -9.12 8.92
C ALA A 9 -14.32 -7.99 8.69
N ALA A 10 -14.80 -6.76 8.48
CA ALA A 10 -13.95 -5.57 8.32
C ALA A 10 -13.04 -5.35 9.54
N ASN A 11 -13.59 -5.43 10.75
CA ASN A 11 -12.84 -5.26 12.01
C ASN A 11 -11.78 -6.36 12.22
N ARG A 12 -11.93 -7.52 11.58
CA ARG A 12 -10.96 -8.64 11.69
C ARG A 12 -9.68 -8.37 10.90
N GLU A 13 -9.80 -7.59 9.83
CA GLU A 13 -8.74 -7.19 8.91
C GLU A 13 -8.20 -5.78 9.18
N GLU A 14 -8.92 -5.00 10.01
CA GLU A 14 -8.51 -3.67 10.43
C GLU A 14 -7.10 -3.68 11.07
N GLY A 15 -6.23 -2.78 10.58
CA GLY A 15 -4.85 -2.67 11.04
C GLY A 15 -3.93 -3.81 10.60
N LYS A 16 -4.33 -4.64 9.63
CA LYS A 16 -3.47 -5.68 9.05
C LYS A 16 -3.29 -5.52 7.54
N THR A 17 -2.07 -5.77 7.09
CA THR A 17 -1.70 -5.84 5.67
C THR A 17 -1.64 -7.30 5.24
N VAL A 18 -2.49 -7.69 4.29
CA VAL A 18 -2.49 -9.02 3.66
C VAL A 18 -1.47 -9.04 2.52
N ILE A 19 -0.59 -10.05 2.52
CA ILE A 19 0.39 -10.25 1.45
C ILE A 19 -0.17 -11.30 0.50
N TYR A 20 -0.08 -11.04 -0.81
CA TYR A 20 -0.47 -12.00 -1.85
C TYR A 20 0.76 -12.46 -2.63
N ASN A 21 0.82 -13.76 -2.94
CA ASN A 21 1.81 -14.34 -3.82
C ASN A 21 1.13 -14.98 -5.03
N ALA A 22 1.85 -15.03 -6.15
CA ALA A 22 1.41 -15.74 -7.35
C ALA A 22 1.42 -17.26 -7.09
N ALA A 23 0.29 -17.91 -7.35
CA ALA A 23 0.10 -19.35 -7.28
C ALA A 23 -0.42 -19.84 -8.64
N GLY A 24 0.50 -20.13 -9.56
CA GLY A 24 0.15 -20.42 -10.96
C GLY A 24 -0.41 -19.18 -11.66
N HIS A 25 -1.69 -19.22 -12.05
CA HIS A 25 -2.38 -18.12 -12.73
C HIS A 25 -3.24 -17.25 -11.78
N GLU A 26 -3.17 -17.49 -10.47
CA GLU A 26 -3.99 -16.80 -9.48
C GLU A 26 -3.13 -16.11 -8.42
N TRP A 27 -3.68 -15.08 -7.78
CA TRP A 27 -3.12 -14.48 -6.58
C TRP A 27 -3.77 -15.10 -5.35
N ARG A 28 -2.96 -15.61 -4.43
CA ARG A 28 -3.45 -16.20 -3.16
C ARG A 28 -2.83 -15.50 -1.96
N PRO A 29 -3.59 -15.32 -0.86
CA PRO A 29 -3.03 -14.84 0.40
C PRO A 29 -1.87 -15.71 0.83
N PHE A 30 -0.77 -15.09 1.28
CA PHE A 30 0.44 -15.75 1.71
C PHE A 30 0.75 -15.43 3.17
N GLY A 31 0.79 -16.47 3.99
CA GLY A 31 1.03 -16.35 5.43
C GLY A 31 -0.14 -15.69 6.18
N ASN A 32 0.11 -15.36 7.45
CA ASN A 32 -0.86 -14.62 8.26
C ASN A 32 -0.79 -13.13 7.94
N PRO A 33 -1.92 -12.40 7.95
CA PRO A 33 -1.93 -10.95 7.80
C PRO A 33 -1.00 -10.29 8.81
N LYS A 34 -0.13 -9.39 8.35
CA LYS A 34 0.85 -8.73 9.20
C LYS A 34 0.25 -7.48 9.81
N THR A 35 0.60 -7.16 11.06
CA THR A 35 0.28 -5.86 11.65
C THR A 35 0.82 -4.73 10.77
N VAL A 36 0.00 -3.72 10.50
CA VAL A 36 0.44 -2.52 9.78
C VAL A 36 1.65 -1.94 10.48
N ARG A 37 2.73 -1.74 9.72
CA ARG A 37 3.93 -1.10 10.22
C ARG A 37 3.70 0.41 10.28
N PRO A 38 3.93 1.08 11.43
CA PRO A 38 3.80 2.54 11.50
C PRO A 38 4.67 3.21 10.45
N PHE A 39 4.12 4.19 9.73
CA PHE A 39 4.81 4.90 8.65
C PHE A 39 6.14 5.49 9.14
N ASP A 40 6.12 6.14 10.31
CA ASP A 40 7.28 6.80 10.92
C ASP A 40 8.37 5.83 11.41
N SER A 41 8.10 4.51 11.41
CA SER A 41 9.10 3.50 11.79
C SER A 41 10.12 3.17 10.68
N VAL A 42 9.98 3.79 9.50
CA VAL A 42 10.93 3.67 8.40
C VAL A 42 11.44 5.06 8.05
N ILE A 43 12.67 5.33 8.49
CA ILE A 43 13.33 6.61 8.23
C ILE A 43 14.08 6.49 6.91
N LEU A 44 13.68 7.30 5.92
CA LEU A 44 14.45 7.52 4.69
C LEU A 44 15.15 8.87 4.80
N ASP A 45 16.23 9.04 4.03
CA ASP A 45 17.00 10.28 4.07
C ASP A 45 16.19 11.48 3.55
N GLY A 46 16.35 12.61 4.22
CA GLY A 46 15.75 13.89 3.83
C GLY A 46 14.23 13.85 3.82
N THR A 47 13.63 14.30 2.71
CA THR A 47 12.17 14.43 2.53
C THR A 47 11.59 13.35 1.61
N ALA A 48 12.37 12.30 1.30
CA ALA A 48 11.99 11.31 0.30
C ALA A 48 10.73 10.55 0.73
N ALA A 49 10.61 10.20 2.00
CA ALA A 49 9.46 9.49 2.54
C ALA A 49 8.17 10.32 2.42
N GLU A 50 8.20 11.59 2.78
CA GLU A 50 7.04 12.49 2.75
C GLU A 50 6.64 12.82 1.32
N THR A 51 7.63 13.06 0.44
CA THR A 51 7.39 13.39 -0.97
C THR A 51 6.67 12.25 -1.68
N ILE A 52 7.12 11.01 -1.48
CA ILE A 52 6.51 9.84 -2.11
C ILE A 52 5.12 9.57 -1.52
N ALA A 53 4.95 9.70 -0.20
CA ALA A 53 3.64 9.52 0.43
C ALA A 53 2.61 10.56 -0.03
N SER A 54 3.03 11.82 -0.19
CA SER A 54 2.19 12.89 -0.74
C SER A 54 1.79 12.61 -2.18
N ASP A 55 2.75 12.20 -3.00
CA ASP A 55 2.53 11.90 -4.42
C ASP A 55 1.56 10.72 -4.63
N VAL A 56 1.64 9.69 -3.76
CA VAL A 56 0.69 8.58 -3.76
C VAL A 56 -0.72 9.04 -3.36
N LYS A 57 -0.85 9.88 -2.34
CA LYS A 57 -2.15 10.44 -1.92
C LYS A 57 -2.78 11.29 -3.02
N GLU A 58 -1.97 12.09 -3.72
CA GLU A 58 -2.42 12.88 -4.87
C GLU A 58 -2.86 11.98 -6.02
N PHE A 59 -2.08 10.95 -6.36
CA PHE A 59 -2.45 9.99 -7.39
C PHE A 59 -3.79 9.32 -7.09
N LEU A 60 -3.99 8.86 -5.84
CA LEU A 60 -5.24 8.22 -5.42
C LEU A 60 -6.48 9.13 -5.50
N SER A 61 -6.29 10.45 -5.35
CA SER A 61 -7.39 11.43 -5.40
C SER A 61 -7.68 11.98 -6.80
N THR A 62 -6.80 11.75 -7.78
CA THR A 62 -6.89 12.34 -9.13
C THR A 62 -7.50 11.40 -10.18
N GLY A 63 -8.15 10.30 -9.78
CA GLY A 63 -8.70 9.30 -10.71
C GLY A 63 -9.63 9.85 -11.80
N SER A 64 -10.49 10.83 -11.48
CA SER A 64 -11.38 11.47 -12.47
C SER A 64 -10.60 12.21 -13.56
N TRP A 65 -9.53 12.92 -13.20
CA TRP A 65 -8.69 13.66 -14.14
C TRP A 65 -8.05 12.76 -15.20
N TYR A 66 -7.64 11.54 -14.82
CA TYR A 66 -7.11 10.53 -15.74
C TYR A 66 -8.19 10.02 -16.70
N LEU A 67 -9.38 9.71 -16.17
CA LEU A 67 -10.52 9.23 -16.94
C LEU A 67 -10.98 10.27 -17.97
N ASP A 68 -11.14 11.53 -17.56
CA ASP A 68 -11.58 12.63 -18.42
C ASP A 68 -10.63 12.87 -19.61
N ARG A 69 -9.36 12.53 -19.44
CA ARG A 69 -8.31 12.69 -20.46
C ARG A 69 -8.05 11.42 -21.27
N GLY A 70 -8.70 10.31 -20.93
CA GLY A 70 -8.44 9.01 -21.54
C GLY A 70 -7.04 8.45 -21.26
N ILE A 71 -6.38 8.91 -20.19
CA ILE A 71 -5.04 8.45 -19.81
C ILE A 71 -5.20 7.24 -18.89
N PRO A 72 -4.47 6.13 -19.13
CA PRO A 72 -4.51 4.98 -18.22
C PRO A 72 -4.15 5.37 -16.79
N TYR A 73 -5.06 5.08 -15.85
CA TYR A 73 -4.87 5.34 -14.42
C TYR A 73 -3.88 4.34 -13.80
N ARG A 74 -2.58 4.60 -14.00
CA ARG A 74 -1.47 3.76 -13.51
C ARG A 74 -0.29 4.66 -13.13
N ARG A 75 0.40 4.31 -12.04
CA ARG A 75 1.62 5.00 -11.60
C ARG A 75 2.66 3.99 -11.14
N GLY A 76 3.90 4.15 -11.61
CA GLY A 76 5.04 3.29 -11.27
C GLY A 76 6.07 4.06 -10.46
N TYR A 77 6.62 3.41 -9.44
CA TYR A 77 7.69 3.96 -8.59
C TYR A 77 8.92 3.08 -8.67
N LEU A 78 10.11 3.69 -8.77
CA LEU A 78 11.39 2.99 -8.78
C LEU A 78 12.19 3.34 -7.52
N PHE A 79 12.30 2.39 -6.60
CA PHE A 79 13.16 2.50 -5.42
C PHE A 79 14.50 1.81 -5.70
N TYR A 80 15.59 2.57 -5.73
CA TYR A 80 16.93 2.03 -6.00
C TYR A 80 17.91 2.37 -4.87
N GLY A 81 19.03 1.66 -4.81
CA GLY A 81 20.08 1.82 -3.80
C GLY A 81 20.58 0.49 -3.23
N PRO A 82 21.59 0.50 -2.34
CA PRO A 82 22.19 -0.71 -1.79
C PRO A 82 21.19 -1.66 -1.09
N PRO A 83 21.46 -2.97 -1.01
CA PRO A 83 20.64 -3.89 -0.22
C PRO A 83 20.65 -3.45 1.26
N GLY A 84 19.52 -3.60 1.95
CA GLY A 84 19.39 -3.23 3.37
C GLY A 84 18.96 -1.79 3.65
N CYS A 85 18.86 -0.89 2.66
CA CYS A 85 18.45 0.51 2.86
C CYS A 85 16.93 0.74 3.01
N GLY A 86 16.19 -0.21 3.60
CA GLY A 86 14.78 0.03 3.97
C GLY A 86 13.75 0.11 2.83
N LYS A 87 14.10 -0.07 1.55
CA LYS A 87 13.15 -0.01 0.41
C LYS A 87 11.88 -0.86 0.61
N THR A 88 12.04 -2.17 0.82
CA THR A 88 10.90 -3.08 1.02
C THR A 88 10.13 -2.75 2.30
N SER A 89 10.84 -2.35 3.36
CA SER A 89 10.24 -1.92 4.62
C SER A 89 9.35 -0.70 4.44
N TYR A 90 9.80 0.30 3.67
CA TYR A 90 9.05 1.51 3.37
C TYR A 90 7.79 1.19 2.56
N ILE A 91 7.91 0.36 1.53
CA ILE A 91 6.76 -0.08 0.71
C ILE A 91 5.69 -0.75 1.58
N MET A 92 6.10 -1.61 2.52
CA MET A 92 5.16 -2.25 3.45
C MET A 92 4.48 -1.24 4.39
N ALA A 93 5.22 -0.28 4.92
CA ALA A 93 4.67 0.75 5.80
C ALA A 93 3.72 1.69 5.05
N LEU A 94 4.09 2.08 3.82
CA LEU A 94 3.28 2.91 2.94
C LEU A 94 1.97 2.21 2.57
N ALA A 95 2.02 0.92 2.21
CA ALA A 95 0.83 0.14 1.87
C ALA A 95 -0.18 0.07 3.03
N GLY A 96 0.30 -0.04 4.27
CA GLY A 96 -0.57 0.01 5.45
C GLY A 96 -1.01 1.43 5.84
N HIS A 97 -0.28 2.48 5.44
CA HIS A 97 -0.64 3.88 5.73
C HIS A 97 -1.75 4.43 4.82
N ILE A 98 -1.86 3.90 3.60
CA ILE A 98 -2.84 4.32 2.58
C ILE A 98 -4.10 3.44 2.54
N GLN A 99 -4.23 2.52 3.50
CA GLN A 99 -5.32 1.53 3.61
C GLN A 99 -6.66 2.18 3.93
#